data_AF-A0A4Y2VZR3-F1
#
_entry.id   AF-A0A4Y2VZR3-F1
#
_cell.length_a   1.000
_cell.length_b   1.000
_cell.length_c   1.000
_cell.angle_alpha   90.00
_cell.angle_beta   90.00
_cell.angle_gamma   90.00
#
_symmetry.space_group_name_H-M   'P 1'
#
loop_
_entity.id
_entity.type
_entity.pdbx_description
1 polymer ?
#
loop_
_entity_poly.entity_id
_entity_poly.type
_entity_poly.pdbx_seq_one_letter_code
_entity_poly.pdbx_strand_id
1 'polypeptide(L)'
;MDNRFVVPYLLLKYNTHINVEVCTSLCAVKYIYKHIYKGFDCANMVLPTGQVQYNEIANYIDARYVSVSEAMWRLLGSHMHDRSHAVMRLSVHIPNQKRVTFKDGHEEEALETARSRQTMLESWFQLNQSYPDSQTLLSTDIPYNYVCDRNNWKCEREEVTKYSRECTC
;
A
#
# COMPACT_ATOMS: atom_id res chain seq x y z
N MET A 1 39.37 1.77 -16.89
CA MET A 1 37.95 1.41 -16.63
C MET A 1 37.97 0.49 -15.41
N ASP A 2 37.49 0.96 -14.26
CA ASP A 2 37.59 0.25 -12.98
C ASP A 2 36.30 -0.56 -12.75
N ASN A 3 36.38 -1.89 -12.80
CA ASN A 3 35.22 -2.81 -12.84
C ASN A 3 34.66 -3.15 -11.44
N ARG A 4 34.83 -2.28 -10.45
CA ARG A 4 34.52 -2.58 -9.03
C ARG A 4 33.02 -2.70 -8.71
N PHE A 5 32.15 -2.17 -9.58
CA PHE A 5 30.69 -2.15 -9.38
C PHE A 5 29.95 -3.10 -10.32
N VAL A 6 30.69 -3.94 -11.06
CA VAL A 6 30.11 -4.84 -12.05
C VAL A 6 29.79 -6.17 -11.41
N VAL A 7 28.52 -6.54 -11.40
CA VAL A 7 28.07 -7.81 -10.82
C VAL A 7 28.29 -8.94 -11.85
N PRO A 8 29.19 -9.91 -11.60
CA PRO A 8 29.59 -10.89 -12.62
C PRO A 8 28.46 -11.76 -13.17
N TYR A 9 27.44 -12.05 -12.34
CA TYR A 9 26.31 -12.89 -12.77
C TYR A 9 25.45 -12.19 -13.85
N LEU A 10 25.34 -10.85 -13.80
CA LEU A 10 24.54 -10.08 -14.75
C LEU A 10 25.23 -9.98 -16.11
N LEU A 11 26.56 -9.81 -16.11
CA LEU A 11 27.39 -9.86 -17.32
C LEU A 11 27.23 -11.20 -18.04
N LEU A 12 27.36 -12.31 -17.31
CA LEU A 12 27.29 -13.65 -17.91
C LEU A 12 25.89 -13.98 -18.44
N LYS A 13 24.84 -13.51 -17.75
CA LYS A 13 23.45 -13.78 -18.12
C LYS A 13 22.97 -12.97 -19.32
N TYR A 14 23.39 -11.71 -19.45
CA TYR A 14 22.87 -10.78 -20.47
C TYR A 14 23.91 -10.32 -21.50
N ASN A 15 25.16 -10.78 -21.38
CA ASN A 15 26.28 -10.41 -22.24
C ASN A 15 26.43 -8.89 -22.45
N THR A 16 26.08 -8.10 -21.43
CA THR A 16 26.09 -6.64 -21.47
C THR A 16 26.50 -6.06 -20.12
N HIS A 17 27.16 -4.91 -20.15
CA HIS A 17 27.66 -4.23 -18.96
C HIS A 17 26.54 -3.45 -18.26
N ILE A 18 25.94 -4.05 -17.23
CA ILE A 18 24.90 -3.43 -16.41
C ILE A 18 25.53 -2.83 -15.15
N ASN A 19 25.39 -1.51 -14.97
CA ASN A 19 25.78 -0.82 -13.74
C ASN A 19 24.66 -0.99 -12.70
N VAL A 20 24.98 -1.50 -11.51
CA VAL A 20 24.02 -1.65 -10.40
C VAL A 20 24.43 -0.71 -9.29
N GLU A 21 23.55 0.25 -8.98
CA GLU A 21 23.75 1.18 -7.87
C GLU A 21 22.82 0.82 -6.71
N VAL A 22 23.40 0.62 -5.52
CA VAL A 22 22.62 0.38 -4.30
C VAL A 22 22.36 1.72 -3.63
N CYS A 23 21.10 2.14 -3.63
CA CYS A 23 20.69 3.37 -2.98
C CYS A 23 20.19 3.10 -1.55
N THR A 24 20.92 3.60 -0.55
CA THR A 24 20.56 3.42 0.88
C THR A 24 19.79 4.61 1.47
N SER A 25 19.72 5.74 0.75
CA SER A 25 19.05 6.95 1.25
C SER A 25 17.53 6.86 1.11
N LEU A 26 16.81 7.04 2.23
CA LEU A 26 15.34 7.11 2.24
C LEU A 26 14.79 8.19 1.31
N CYS A 27 15.50 9.30 1.13
CA CYS A 27 15.09 10.37 0.21
C CYS A 27 15.13 9.90 -1.25
N ALA A 28 16.17 9.16 -1.62
CA ALA A 28 16.34 8.65 -2.98
C ALA A 28 15.41 7.46 -3.25
N VAL A 29 15.20 6.56 -2.28
CA VAL A 29 14.18 5.51 -2.37
C VAL A 29 12.80 6.15 -2.55
N LYS A 30 12.43 7.13 -1.72
CA LYS A 30 11.17 7.87 -1.86
C LYS A 30 11.06 8.53 -3.23
N TYR A 31 12.14 9.11 -3.73
CA TYR A 31 12.17 9.75 -5.05
C TYR A 31 11.95 8.74 -6.17
N ILE A 32 12.65 7.60 -6.16
CA ILE A 32 12.50 6.52 -7.14
C ILE A 32 11.07 5.96 -7.10
N TYR A 33 10.57 5.61 -5.91
CA TYR A 33 9.20 5.14 -5.74
C TYR A 33 8.18 6.17 -6.22
N LYS A 34 8.37 7.47 -5.92
CA LYS A 34 7.48 8.52 -6.41
C LYS A 34 7.40 8.52 -7.94
N HIS A 35 8.49 8.27 -8.65
CA HIS A 35 8.51 8.29 -10.13
C HIS A 35 7.99 7.00 -10.74
N ILE A 36 8.27 5.84 -10.14
CA ILE A 36 7.70 4.56 -10.56
C ILE A 36 6.17 4.55 -10.37
N TYR A 37 5.69 5.10 -9.26
CA TYR A 37 4.28 5.07 -8.88
C TYR A 37 3.53 6.39 -9.16
N LYS A 38 4.13 7.35 -9.86
CA LYS A 38 3.48 8.63 -10.20
C LYS A 38 2.24 8.45 -11.09
N GLY A 39 2.03 7.24 -11.59
CA GLY A 39 1.05 6.93 -12.62
C GLY A 39 1.76 6.85 -13.97
N PHE A 40 1.31 5.92 -14.79
CA PHE A 40 1.75 5.83 -16.17
C PHE A 40 1.04 6.91 -16.97
N ASP A 41 1.74 7.55 -17.90
CA ASP A 41 1.09 8.43 -18.86
C ASP A 41 0.12 7.60 -19.71
N CYS A 42 -1.18 7.91 -19.59
CA CYS A 42 -2.21 7.36 -20.45
C CYS A 42 -2.26 8.19 -21.73
N ALA A 43 -2.19 7.53 -22.88
CA ALA A 43 -2.32 8.12 -24.18
C ALA A 43 -3.61 7.61 -24.83
N ASN A 44 -4.50 8.54 -25.17
CA ASN A 44 -5.65 8.24 -26.02
C ASN A 44 -5.22 8.38 -27.48
N MET A 45 -5.25 7.28 -28.23
CA MET A 45 -4.95 7.28 -29.66
C MET A 45 -6.24 7.17 -30.46
N VAL A 46 -6.43 8.08 -31.42
CA VAL A 46 -7.54 8.03 -32.37
C VAL A 46 -7.09 7.24 -33.59
N LEU A 47 -7.81 6.18 -33.95
CA LEU A 47 -7.53 5.45 -35.19
C LEU A 47 -8.33 6.09 -36.34
N PRO A 48 -7.67 6.68 -37.35
CA PRO A 48 -8.35 7.19 -38.53
C PRO A 48 -8.69 6.00 -39.44
N THR A 49 -9.70 5.21 -39.08
CA THR A 49 -10.25 4.21 -39.99
C THR A 49 -11.18 4.96 -40.94
N GLY A 50 -10.89 4.96 -42.24
CA GLY A 50 -11.67 5.61 -43.28
C GLY A 50 -13.05 4.98 -43.52
N GLN A 51 -13.80 4.71 -42.46
CA GLN A 51 -15.12 4.10 -42.49
C GLN A 51 -16.22 5.15 -42.36
N VAL A 52 -17.23 5.03 -43.23
CA VAL A 52 -18.42 5.88 -43.37
C VAL A 52 -19.37 5.76 -42.15
N GLN A 53 -19.04 4.92 -41.16
CA GLN A 53 -19.82 4.68 -39.95
C GLN A 53 -19.01 5.15 -38.72
N TYR A 54 -19.43 6.27 -38.13
CA TYR A 54 -18.79 6.89 -36.98
C TYR A 54 -19.15 6.13 -35.70
N ASN A 55 -18.34 5.16 -35.30
CA ASN A 55 -18.46 4.49 -34.01
C ASN A 55 -17.45 5.09 -33.03
N GLU A 56 -17.93 5.93 -32.12
CA GLU A 56 -17.12 6.66 -31.15
C GLU A 56 -16.28 5.70 -30.27
N ILE A 57 -16.85 4.58 -29.83
CA ILE A 57 -16.16 3.64 -28.91
C ILE A 57 -15.05 2.85 -29.63
N ALA A 58 -15.25 2.51 -30.91
CA ALA A 58 -14.26 1.75 -31.68
C ALA A 58 -13.05 2.62 -32.12
N ASN A 59 -13.18 3.94 -32.08
CA ASN A 59 -12.20 4.87 -32.62
C ASN A 59 -11.14 5.33 -31.61
N TYR A 60 -11.29 5.02 -30.32
CA TYR A 60 -10.32 5.39 -29.28
C TYR A 60 -9.65 4.14 -28.69
N ILE A 61 -8.33 4.16 -28.65
CA ILE A 61 -7.54 3.23 -27.83
C ILE A 61 -7.05 4.00 -26.62
N ASP A 62 -7.49 3.57 -25.44
CA ASP A 62 -6.87 3.95 -24.17
C ASP A 62 -5.61 3.09 -23.97
N ALA A 63 -4.45 3.67 -24.27
CA ALA A 63 -3.16 3.01 -24.14
C ALA A 63 -2.42 3.55 -22.92
N ARG A 64 -1.78 2.65 -22.17
CA ARG A 64 -0.91 3.02 -21.05
C ARG A 64 0.54 2.85 -21.45
N TYR A 65 1.37 3.89 -21.26
CA TYR A 65 2.81 3.74 -21.43
C TYR A 65 3.36 2.76 -20.39
N VAL A 66 4.11 1.75 -20.84
CA VAL A 66 4.84 0.81 -19.98
C VAL A 66 6.32 0.99 -20.31
N SER A 67 7.14 1.23 -19.28
CA SER A 67 8.59 1.39 -19.48
C SER A 67 9.21 0.10 -20.05
N VAL A 68 10.28 0.22 -20.83
CA VAL A 68 10.96 -0.93 -21.46
C VAL A 68 11.38 -1.99 -20.43
N SER A 69 11.90 -1.53 -19.28
CA SER A 69 12.31 -2.40 -18.19
C SER A 69 11.14 -3.15 -17.56
N GLU A 70 10.00 -2.49 -17.36
CA GLU A 70 8.79 -3.12 -16.83
C GLU A 70 8.18 -4.11 -17.82
N ALA A 71 8.13 -3.76 -19.11
CA ALA A 71 7.65 -4.65 -20.16
C ALA A 71 8.49 -5.94 -20.22
N MET A 72 9.82 -5.80 -20.18
CA MET A 72 10.73 -6.95 -20.11
C MET A 72 10.46 -7.81 -18.86
N TRP A 73 10.26 -7.20 -17.69
CA TRP A 73 9.95 -7.93 -16.45
C TRP A 73 8.63 -8.71 -16.52
N ARG A 74 7.60 -8.12 -17.13
CA ARG A 74 6.32 -8.80 -17.38
C ARG A 74 6.47 -9.94 -18.39
N LEU A 75 7.21 -9.73 -19.48
CA LEU A 75 7.48 -10.77 -20.50
C LEU A 75 8.28 -11.95 -19.93
N LEU A 76 9.20 -11.68 -19.00
CA LEU A 76 9.97 -12.71 -18.29
C LEU A 76 9.18 -13.40 -17.17
N GLY A 77 7.89 -13.08 -16.99
CA GLY A 77 7.03 -13.68 -15.96
C GLY A 77 7.47 -13.39 -14.53
N SER A 78 8.26 -12.34 -14.32
CA SER A 78 8.79 -11.98 -13.00
C SER A 78 7.77 -11.16 -12.20
N HIS A 79 7.65 -11.46 -10.90
CA HIS A 79 6.79 -10.68 -10.02
C HIS A 79 7.38 -9.28 -9.81
N MET A 80 6.63 -8.21 -10.16
CA MET A 80 7.16 -6.84 -10.15
C MET A 80 7.34 -6.28 -8.74
N HIS A 81 6.46 -6.62 -7.82
CA HIS A 81 6.51 -6.19 -6.43
C HIS A 81 5.90 -7.25 -5.55
N ASP A 82 6.60 -7.73 -4.56
CA ASP A 82 6.00 -8.55 -3.50
C ASP A 82 5.91 -7.68 -2.23
N ARG A 83 4.75 -7.68 -1.58
CA ARG A 83 4.58 -7.00 -0.29
C ARG A 83 4.58 -8.08 0.77
N SER A 84 5.69 -8.22 1.48
CA SER A 84 5.84 -9.28 2.48
C SER A 84 4.88 -9.13 3.66
N HIS A 85 4.45 -7.91 3.99
CA HIS A 85 3.55 -7.65 5.10
C HIS A 85 2.73 -6.37 4.88
N ALA A 86 1.51 -6.34 5.40
CA ALA A 86 0.73 -5.12 5.52
C ALA A 86 1.35 -4.24 6.61
N VAL A 87 1.72 -3.01 6.25
CA VAL A 87 2.24 -2.03 7.22
C VAL A 87 1.09 -1.18 7.71
N MET A 88 0.80 -1.26 9.01
CA MET A 88 -0.17 -0.40 9.69
C MET A 88 0.56 0.60 10.58
N ARG A 89 0.15 1.87 10.50
CA ARG A 89 0.66 2.93 11.38
C ARG A 89 -0.20 3.01 12.63
N LEU A 90 0.34 2.55 13.76
CA LEU A 90 -0.30 2.71 15.06
C LEU A 90 -0.27 4.19 15.49
N SER A 91 -1.41 4.66 16.00
CA SER A 91 -1.52 5.99 16.60
C SER A 91 -0.97 5.97 18.01
N VAL A 92 -0.05 6.88 18.34
CA VAL A 92 0.46 7.07 19.71
C VAL A 92 0.23 8.52 20.11
N HIS A 93 -0.43 8.75 21.24
CA HIS A 93 -0.66 10.08 21.81
C HIS A 93 -0.84 10.00 23.33
N ILE A 94 -0.59 11.13 24.00
CA ILE A 94 -0.84 11.32 25.43
C ILE A 94 -2.35 11.57 25.64
N PRO A 95 -2.91 11.33 26.84
CA PRO A 95 -4.29 11.71 27.15
C PRO A 95 -4.59 13.17 26.78
N ASN A 96 -5.70 13.39 26.08
CA ASN A 96 -6.15 14.70 25.58
C ASN A 96 -5.19 15.42 24.60
N GLN A 97 -4.10 14.79 24.16
CA GLN A 97 -3.17 15.34 23.16
C GLN A 97 -3.30 14.62 21.81
N LYS A 98 -4.55 14.37 21.39
CA LYS A 98 -4.83 13.80 20.07
C LYS A 98 -4.46 14.81 19.00
N ARG A 99 -3.81 14.32 17.94
CA ARG A 99 -3.57 15.14 16.76
C ARG A 99 -4.88 15.32 15.99
N VAL A 100 -5.31 16.57 15.87
CA VAL A 100 -6.49 16.98 15.07
C VAL A 100 -6.00 17.71 13.83
N THR A 101 -6.59 17.41 12.68
CA THR A 101 -6.31 18.15 11.43
C THR A 101 -7.56 18.92 11.09
N PHE A 102 -7.46 20.24 10.97
CA PHE A 102 -8.57 21.14 10.69
C PHE A 102 -8.28 21.99 9.45
N LYS A 103 -9.34 22.53 8.84
CA LYS A 103 -9.23 23.58 7.84
C LYS A 103 -9.38 24.92 8.53
N ASP A 104 -8.70 25.94 8.01
CA ASP A 104 -8.81 27.31 8.53
C ASP A 104 -10.30 27.74 8.57
N GLY A 105 -10.73 28.28 9.71
CA GLY A 105 -12.13 28.63 9.99
C GLY A 105 -13.06 27.51 10.50
N HIS A 106 -12.62 26.24 10.55
CA HIS A 106 -13.41 25.10 11.07
C HIS A 106 -12.78 24.43 12.31
N GLU A 107 -12.13 25.22 13.17
CA GLU A 107 -11.38 24.72 14.31
C GLU A 107 -12.26 24.05 15.37
N GLU A 108 -13.40 24.68 15.72
CA GLU A 108 -14.30 24.17 16.75
C GLU A 108 -14.99 22.87 16.34
N GLU A 109 -15.51 22.79 15.11
CA GLU A 109 -16.14 21.60 14.55
C GLU A 109 -15.14 20.42 14.49
N ALA A 110 -13.89 20.69 14.09
CA ALA A 110 -12.84 19.68 14.07
C ALA A 110 -12.49 19.18 15.48
N LEU A 111 -12.52 20.06 16.47
CA LEU A 111 -12.28 19.71 17.87
C LEU A 111 -13.42 18.85 18.44
N GLU A 112 -14.68 19.21 18.18
CA GLU A 112 -15.84 18.41 18.59
C GLU A 112 -15.83 17.02 17.93
N THR A 113 -15.52 16.97 16.64
CA THR A 113 -15.38 15.71 15.90
C THR A 113 -14.25 14.84 16.47
N ALA A 114 -13.12 15.45 16.86
CA ALA A 114 -12.01 14.72 17.46
C ALA A 114 -12.29 14.22 18.88
N ARG A 115 -13.18 14.91 19.61
CA ARG A 115 -13.66 14.47 20.94
C ARG A 115 -14.61 13.28 20.84
N SER A 116 -15.54 13.31 19.88
CA SER A 116 -16.50 12.22 19.66
C SER A 116 -15.85 10.99 19.02
N ARG A 117 -14.83 11.18 18.17
CA ARG A 117 -14.12 10.10 17.50
C ARG A 117 -13.10 9.44 18.44
N GLN A 118 -13.30 8.16 18.70
CA GLN A 118 -12.30 7.33 19.35
C GLN A 118 -11.11 7.07 18.42
N THR A 119 -9.90 7.06 18.96
CA THR A 119 -8.70 6.64 18.20
C THR A 119 -8.49 5.14 18.31
N MET A 120 -7.66 4.58 17.43
CA MET A 120 -7.28 3.16 17.48
C MET A 120 -6.57 2.80 18.80
N LEU A 121 -5.85 3.74 19.40
CA LEU A 121 -5.20 3.56 20.70
C LEU A 121 -6.21 3.53 21.85
N GLU A 122 -7.22 4.40 21.81
CA GLU A 122 -8.27 4.43 22.83
C GLU A 122 -9.13 3.18 22.78
N SER A 123 -9.45 2.69 21.59
CA SER A 123 -10.16 1.42 21.47
C SER A 123 -9.34 0.23 21.92
N TRP A 124 -8.01 0.29 21.80
CA TRP A 124 -7.12 -0.71 22.41
C TRP A 124 -7.19 -0.68 23.95
N PHE A 125 -7.20 0.51 24.56
CA PHE A 125 -7.38 0.61 26.02
C PHE A 125 -8.75 0.08 26.47
N GLN A 126 -9.80 0.25 25.67
CA GLN A 126 -11.12 -0.33 25.95
C GLN A 126 -11.09 -1.86 25.81
N LEU A 127 -10.45 -2.39 24.78
CA LEU A 127 -10.27 -3.83 24.59
C LEU A 127 -9.56 -4.47 25.80
N ASN A 128 -8.50 -3.84 26.29
CA ASN A 128 -7.77 -4.30 27.47
C ASN A 128 -8.63 -4.32 28.75
N GLN A 129 -9.65 -3.47 28.85
CA GLN A 129 -10.59 -3.51 29.97
C GLN A 129 -11.59 -4.67 29.83
N SER A 130 -11.99 -5.01 28.60
CA SER A 130 -12.99 -6.04 28.33
C SER A 130 -12.45 -7.46 28.27
N TYR A 131 -11.21 -7.66 27.79
CA TYR A 131 -10.63 -8.98 27.53
C TYR A 131 -9.30 -9.18 28.26
N PRO A 132 -9.21 -10.11 29.23
CA PRO A 132 -7.97 -10.42 29.94
C PRO A 132 -6.83 -10.85 29.01
N ASP A 133 -7.14 -11.61 27.95
CA ASP A 133 -6.16 -12.05 26.95
C ASP A 133 -5.41 -10.88 26.30
N SER A 134 -6.12 -9.78 26.03
CA SER A 134 -5.52 -8.60 25.38
C SER A 134 -4.54 -7.84 26.29
N GLN A 135 -4.67 -7.96 27.62
CA GLN A 135 -3.75 -7.34 28.57
C GLN A 135 -2.34 -7.92 28.53
N THR A 136 -2.21 -9.14 27.99
CA THR A 136 -0.90 -9.80 27.82
C THR A 136 -0.15 -9.30 26.59
N LEU A 137 -0.83 -8.59 25.68
CA LEU A 137 -0.27 -8.16 24.40
C LEU A 137 0.13 -6.69 24.42
N LEU A 138 1.28 -6.39 23.82
CA LEU A 138 1.69 -5.02 23.55
C LEU A 138 0.83 -4.43 22.43
N SER A 139 0.69 -3.10 22.41
CA SER A 139 -0.04 -2.41 21.34
C SER A 139 0.50 -2.74 19.94
N THR A 140 1.80 -3.03 19.82
CA THR A 140 2.45 -3.47 18.58
C THR A 140 2.03 -4.88 18.13
N ASP A 141 1.65 -5.74 19.08
CA ASP A 141 1.36 -7.16 18.85
C ASP A 141 -0.13 -7.43 18.63
N ILE A 142 -0.99 -6.49 19.05
CA ILE A 142 -2.45 -6.56 18.91
C ILE A 142 -2.89 -6.76 17.45
N PRO A 143 -2.33 -6.05 16.45
CA PRO A 143 -2.70 -6.25 15.04
C PRO A 143 -2.48 -7.66 14.48
N TYR A 144 -1.64 -8.47 15.13
CA TYR A 144 -1.42 -9.86 14.70
C TYR A 144 -2.45 -10.84 15.27
N ASN A 145 -3.26 -10.39 16.24
CA ASN A 145 -4.23 -11.23 16.96
C ASN A 145 -5.68 -10.71 16.84
N TYR A 146 -5.83 -9.43 16.53
CA TYR A 146 -7.11 -8.73 16.45
C TYR A 146 -7.20 -7.91 15.17
N VAL A 147 -8.38 -7.95 14.55
CA VAL A 147 -8.70 -7.14 13.38
C VAL A 147 -9.41 -5.86 13.83
N CYS A 148 -8.93 -4.70 13.37
CA CYS A 148 -9.54 -3.42 13.68
C CYS A 148 -10.52 -2.99 12.56
N ASP A 149 -11.82 -2.95 12.86
CA ASP A 149 -12.85 -2.39 11.98
C ASP A 149 -13.43 -1.11 12.59
N ARG A 150 -13.25 0.04 11.92
CA ARG A 150 -13.72 1.36 12.38
C ARG A 150 -13.39 1.67 13.85
N ASN A 151 -12.14 1.40 14.24
CA ASN A 151 -11.66 1.54 15.62
C ASN A 151 -12.34 0.61 16.63
N ASN A 152 -12.89 -0.52 16.19
CA ASN A 152 -13.36 -1.59 17.04
C ASN A 152 -12.49 -2.84 16.80
N TRP A 153 -11.94 -3.40 17.87
CA TRP A 153 -11.06 -4.57 17.81
C TRP A 153 -11.86 -5.85 17.97
N LYS A 154 -11.77 -6.75 16.99
CA LYS A 154 -12.41 -8.07 17.00
C LYS A 154 -11.34 -9.16 17.06
N CYS A 155 -11.58 -10.19 17.87
CA CYS A 155 -10.67 -11.31 18.00
C CYS A 155 -10.77 -12.21 16.77
N GLU A 156 -9.65 -12.45 16.08
CA GLU A 156 -9.63 -13.27 14.86
C GLU A 156 -9.88 -14.76 15.16
N ARG A 157 -9.54 -15.21 16.39
CA ARG A 157 -9.73 -16.60 16.83
C ARG A 157 -11.19 -17.04 16.92
N GLU A 158 -12.15 -16.11 16.95
CA GLU A 158 -13.59 -16.42 16.96
C GLU A 158 -14.21 -16.54 15.56
N GLU A 159 -13.55 -16.03 14.51
CA GLU A 159 -14.08 -16.06 13.14
C GLU A 159 -13.75 -17.36 12.39
N VAL A 160 -12.61 -17.98 12.72
CA VAL A 160 -12.21 -19.29 12.15
C VAL A 160 -13.23 -20.39 12.49
N THR A 161 -13.85 -20.34 13.67
CA THR A 161 -14.87 -21.28 14.12
C THR A 161 -16.25 -21.07 13.47
N LYS A 162 -16.52 -19.91 12.87
CA LYS A 162 -17.75 -19.68 12.10
C LYS A 162 -17.63 -20.17 10.66
N TYR A 163 -16.50 -19.91 10.00
CA TYR A 163 -16.30 -20.34 8.60
C TYR A 163 -16.02 -21.84 8.45
N SER A 164 -15.51 -22.53 9.48
CA SER A 164 -15.31 -23.99 9.39
C SER A 164 -16.58 -24.83 9.53
N ARG A 165 -17.72 -24.23 9.89
CA ARG A 165 -19.00 -24.95 10.09
C ARG A 165 -19.99 -24.79 8.93
N GLU A 166 -19.69 -23.91 7.96
CA GLU A 166 -20.55 -23.65 6.81
C GLU A 166 -20.08 -24.34 5.51
N CYS A 167 -18.88 -24.94 5.52
CA CYS A 167 -18.39 -25.77 4.41
C CYS A 167 -18.57 -27.27 4.72
N THR A 168 -19.82 -27.69 4.91
CA THR A 168 -20.20 -29.09 4.74
C THR A 168 -21.47 -29.14 3.90
N CYS A 169 -21.26 -29.13 2.59
CA CYS A 169 -22.13 -29.77 1.60
C CYS A 169 -21.24 -30.32 0.49
#